data_AF-A0A3C1Z7P5-F1
#
_entry.id   AF-A0A3C1Z7P5-F1
#
_cell.length_a   1.000
_cell.length_b   1.000
_cell.length_c   1.000
_cell.angle_alpha   90.00
_cell.angle_beta   90.00
_cell.angle_gamma   90.00
#
_symmetry.space_group_name_H-M   'P 1'
#
loop_
_entity.id
_entity.type
_entity.pdbx_description
1 polymer ?
#
loop_
_entity_poly.entity_id
_entity_poly.type
_entity_poly.pdbx_seq_one_letter_code
_entity_poly.pdbx_strand_id
1 'polypeptide(L)' 'DLGADSLDTVELVMSLEEEFDCEIPDDQAESITTVQLAIDYVNNNL' A
#
# COMPACT_ATOMS: atom_id res chain seq x y z
N ASP A 1 -12.46 2.21 -5.95
CA ASP A 1 -12.22 1.78 -4.57
C ASP A 1 -11.80 0.34 -4.54
N LEU A 2 -10.78 0.03 -3.75
CA LEU A 2 -10.26 -1.33 -3.62
C LEU A 2 -11.33 -2.31 -3.11
N GLY A 3 -12.45 -1.83 -2.54
CA GLY A 3 -13.54 -2.68 -2.03
C GLY A 3 -13.09 -3.66 -0.93
N ALA A 4 -11.85 -3.47 -0.49
CA ALA A 4 -11.10 -4.20 0.51
C ALA A 4 -11.60 -3.74 1.87
N ASP A 5 -12.03 -4.70 2.70
CA ASP A 5 -12.25 -4.41 4.11
C ASP A 5 -10.91 -3.97 4.73
N SER A 6 -10.93 -3.27 5.87
CA SER A 6 -9.73 -2.67 6.47
C SER A 6 -8.56 -3.63 6.75
N LEU A 7 -8.79 -4.94 6.67
CA LEU A 7 -7.77 -5.99 6.80
C LEU A 7 -7.06 -6.25 5.46
N ASP A 8 -7.79 -6.22 4.34
CA ASP A 8 -7.26 -6.50 3.00
C ASP A 8 -6.26 -5.42 2.55
N THR A 9 -6.47 -4.17 2.99
CA THR A 9 -5.52 -3.06 2.77
C THR A 9 -4.21 -3.26 3.51
N VAL A 10 -4.26 -3.83 4.72
CA VAL A 10 -3.06 -4.10 5.54
C VAL A 10 -2.23 -5.22 4.91
N GLU A 11 -2.87 -6.31 4.47
CA GLU A 11 -2.16 -7.40 3.78
C GLU A 11 -1.50 -6.95 2.48
N LEU A 12 -2.15 -6.06 1.71
CA LEU A 12 -1.58 -5.50 0.48
C LEU A 12 -0.33 -4.68 0.76
N VAL A 13 -0.38 -3.79 1.76
CA VAL A 13 0.76 -2.94 2.14
C VAL A 13 1.92 -3.79 2.62
N MET A 14 1.67 -4.76 3.51
CA MET A 14 2.71 -5.68 3.99
C MET A 14 3.35 -6.49 2.85
N SER A 15 2.55 -6.92 1.86
CA SER A 15 3.08 -7.64 0.69
C SER A 15 3.94 -6.75 -0.21
N LEU A 16 3.60 -5.46 -0.32
CA LEU A 16 4.39 -4.48 -1.06
C LEU A 16 5.71 -4.16 -0.33
N GLU A 17 5.66 -4.02 0.99
CA GLU A 17 6.84 -3.83 1.84
C GLU A 17 7.84 -4.99 1.67
N GLU A 18 7.36 -6.23 1.73
CA GLU A 18 8.22 -7.41 1.54
C GLU A 18 8.75 -7.55 0.11
N GLU A 19 7.92 -7.34 -0.93
CA GLU A 19 8.34 -7.51 -2.33
C GLU A 19 9.36 -6.44 -2.77
N PHE A 20 9.22 -5.22 -2.27
CA PHE A 20 10.10 -4.10 -2.61
C PHE A 20 11.18 -3.81 -1.55
N ASP A 21 11.25 -4.63 -0.49
CA ASP A 21 12.15 -4.46 0.67
C ASP A 21 12.11 -3.01 1.20
N CYS A 22 10.89 -2.47 1.32
CA CYS A 22 10.61 -1.10 1.73
C CYS A 22 9.71 -1.06 2.97
N GLU A 23 9.61 0.12 3.60
CA GLU A 23 8.78 0.31 4.79
C GLU A 23 7.81 1.46 4.49
N ILE A 24 6.51 1.18 4.54
CA ILE A 24 5.44 2.12 4.25
C ILE A 24 4.88 2.60 5.58
N PRO A 25 5.01 3.91 5.90
CA PRO A 25 4.46 4.46 7.13
C PRO A 25 2.93 4.24 7.23
N ASP A 26 2.44 3.89 8.42
CA ASP A 26 1.00 3.65 8.67
C ASP A 26 0.10 4.81 8.21
N ASP A 27 0.54 6.05 8.39
CA ASP A 27 -0.19 7.26 7.96
C ASP A 27 -0.32 7.37 6.44
N GLN A 28 0.64 6.82 5.70
CA GLN A 28 0.60 6.75 4.24
C GLN A 28 -0.14 5.49 3.76
N ALA A 29 0.00 4.37 4.46
CA ALA A 29 -0.75 3.14 4.21
C ALA A 29 -2.27 3.37 4.30
N GLU A 30 -2.74 4.13 5.31
CA GLU A 30 -4.15 4.52 5.44
C GLU A 30 -4.67 5.37 4.25
N SER A 31 -3.76 6.08 3.56
CA SER A 31 -4.08 6.89 2.39
C SER A 31 -4.17 6.04 1.11
N ILE A 32 -3.58 4.85 1.09
CA ILE A 32 -3.60 3.91 -0.05
C ILE A 32 -4.95 3.15 -0.07
N THR A 33 -5.97 3.83 -0.59
CA THR A 33 -7.35 3.31 -0.67
C THR A 33 -7.68 2.62 -2.01
N THR A 34 -6.76 2.69 -2.97
CA THR A 34 -6.92 2.11 -4.32
C THR A 34 -5.63 1.49 -4.81
N VAL A 35 -5.73 0.50 -5.71
CA VAL A 35 -4.56 -0.11 -6.37
C VAL A 35 -3.72 0.95 -7.07
N GLN A 36 -4.38 1.95 -7.69
CA GLN A 36 -3.68 3.02 -8.39
C GLN A 36 -2.78 3.82 -7.44
N LEU A 37 -3.28 4.16 -6.25
CA LEU A 37 -2.47 4.87 -5.24
C LEU A 37 -1.29 4.03 -4.75
N ALA A 38 -1.46 2.71 -4.61
CA ALA A 38 -0.36 1.82 -4.26
C ALA A 38 0.73 1.82 -5.34
N ILE A 39 0.33 1.70 -6.61
CA ILE A 39 1.23 1.74 -7.76
C ILE A 39 1.93 3.11 -7.85
N ASP A 40 1.19 4.19 -7.67
CA ASP A 40 1.74 5.55 -7.71
C ASP A 40 2.74 5.78 -6.55
N TYR A 41 2.46 5.22 -5.38
CA TYR A 41 3.35 5.29 -4.23
C TYR A 41 4.68 4.57 -4.49
N VAL A 42 4.61 3.34 -4.98
CA VAL A 42 5.78 2.51 -5.35
C VAL A 42 6.60 3.23 -6.42
N ASN A 43 5.98 3.73 -7.49
CA ASN A 43 6.72 4.39 -8.59
C ASN A 43 7.35 5.75 -8.22
N ASN A 44 6.88 6.44 -7.18
CA ASN A 44 7.42 7.74 -6.78
C ASN A 44 8.48 7.66 -5.66
N ASN A 45 8.52 6.54 -4.91
CA ASN A 45 9.42 6.39 -3.76
C ASN A 45 10.52 5.33 -3.95
N LEU A 46 10.39 4.45 -4.95
CA LEU A 46 11.46 3.56 -5.45
C LEU A 46 12.05 4.09 -6.76
#